data_AF-A0A2E5E7I7-F1
#
_entry.id   AF-A0A2E5E7I7-F1
#
_cell.length_a   1.000
_cell.length_b   1.000
_cell.length_c   1.000
_cell.angle_alpha   90.00
_cell.angle_beta   90.00
_cell.angle_gamma   90.00
#
_symmetry.space_group_name_H-M   'P 1'
#
loop_
_entity.id
_entity.type
_entity.pdbx_description
1 polymer ?
#
loop_
_entity_poly.entity_id
_entity_poly.type
_entity_poly.pdbx_seq_one_letter_code
_entity_poly.pdbx_strand_id
1 'polypeptide(L)'
;MRLYWKQKKKGFDLIVENDEGDTFSVGGVRTTKRGIEALAKTTGYDPGRAIKGLDSIEEGRTFVEQFEPWREFFPGDLLAIEPDIIPMEQ
;
A
#
# COMPACT_ATOMS: atom_id res chain seq x y z
N MET A 1 -7.39 -11.71 -9.27
CA MET A 1 -6.40 -10.78 -8.68
C MET A 1 -6.58 -10.73 -7.17
N ARG A 2 -5.50 -10.50 -6.43
CA ARG A 2 -5.48 -10.39 -4.97
C ARG A 2 -4.92 -9.04 -4.55
N LEU A 3 -5.38 -8.49 -3.43
CA LEU A 3 -4.89 -7.23 -2.88
C LEU A 3 -4.56 -7.45 -1.42
N TYR A 4 -3.29 -7.37 -1.04
CA TYR A 4 -2.85 -7.71 0.31
C TYR A 4 -1.69 -6.82 0.78
N TRP A 5 -1.52 -6.74 2.10
CA TRP A 5 -0.37 -6.09 2.70
C TRP A 5 0.80 -7.07 2.77
N LYS A 6 1.96 -6.67 2.25
CA LYS A 6 3.22 -7.41 2.35
C LYS A 6 4.17 -6.70 3.30
N GLN A 7 4.64 -7.40 4.33
CA GLN A 7 5.63 -6.87 5.26
C GLN A 7 6.97 -6.61 4.56
N LYS A 8 7.66 -5.55 4.99
CA LYS A 8 9.03 -5.21 4.60
C LYS A 8 9.85 -4.85 5.85
N LYS A 9 11.18 -4.80 5.70
CA LYS A 9 12.13 -4.46 6.80
C LYS A 9 11.76 -3.22 7.63
N LYS A 10 11.05 -2.25 7.06
CA LYS A 10 10.70 -0.98 7.73
C LYS A 10 9.24 -0.59 7.50
N GLY A 11 8.32 -1.54 7.34
CA GLY A 11 6.90 -1.23 7.15
C GLY A 11 6.19 -2.26 6.29
N PHE A 12 5.26 -1.80 5.45
CA PHE A 12 4.38 -2.64 4.65
C PHE A 12 4.17 -2.03 3.27
N ASP A 13 4.07 -2.86 2.24
CA ASP A 13 3.60 -2.47 0.93
C ASP A 13 2.23 -3.05 0.66
N LEU A 14 1.40 -2.28 -0.03
CA LEU A 14 0.13 -2.76 -0.54
C LEU A 14 0.36 -3.29 -1.95
N ILE A 15 0.12 -4.58 -2.12
CA ILE A 15 0.44 -5.34 -3.34
C ILE A 15 -0.85 -5.81 -4.00
N VAL A 16 -0.96 -5.58 -5.30
CA VAL A 16 -1.89 -6.28 -6.17
C VAL A 16 -1.15 -7.43 -6.83
N GLU A 17 -1.67 -8.65 -6.74
CA GLU A 17 -1.15 -9.83 -7.41
C GLU A 17 -2.14 -10.31 -8.47
N ASN A 18 -1.67 -10.53 -9.70
CA ASN A 18 -2.51 -11.07 -10.78
C ASN A 18 -2.59 -12.62 -10.72
N ASP A 19 -3.40 -13.22 -11.59
CA ASP A 19 -3.55 -14.68 -11.66
C ASP A 19 -2.28 -15.39 -12.14
N GLU A 20 -1.41 -14.68 -12.84
CA GLU A 20 -0.11 -15.17 -13.36
C GLU A 20 1.00 -15.13 -12.29
N GLY A 21 0.74 -14.54 -11.12
CA GLY A 21 1.70 -14.39 -10.02
C GLY A 21 2.56 -13.12 -10.10
N ASP A 22 2.33 -12.22 -11.06
CA ASP A 22 2.95 -10.90 -11.08
C ASP A 22 2.40 -10.02 -9.95
N THR A 23 3.32 -9.33 -9.28
CA THR A 23 2.99 -8.42 -8.18
C THR A 23 3.24 -6.97 -8.55
N PHE A 24 2.31 -6.10 -8.18
CA PHE A 24 2.37 -4.67 -8.40
C PHE A 24 2.13 -3.91 -7.10
N SER A 25 3.13 -3.15 -6.65
CA SER A 25 2.95 -2.25 -5.50
C SER A 25 2.15 -1.02 -5.91
N VAL A 26 0.99 -0.86 -5.27
CA VAL A 26 0.05 0.27 -5.43
C VAL A 26 0.16 1.28 -4.30
N GLY A 27 0.92 0.98 -3.25
CA GLY A 27 1.12 1.86 -2.12
C GLY A 27 1.97 1.24 -1.03
N GLY A 28 2.16 1.96 0.06
CA GLY A 28 2.95 1.47 1.18
C GLY A 28 3.06 2.44 2.34
N VAL A 29 3.51 1.90 3.46
CA VAL A 29 3.77 2.60 4.70
C VAL A 29 5.15 2.21 5.18
N ARG A 30 5.95 3.19 5.60
CA ARG A 30 7.29 2.95 6.09
C ARG A 30 7.67 3.81 7.29
N THR A 31 8.45 3.22 8.18
CA THR A 31 9.13 3.91 9.28
C THR A 31 10.36 4.63 8.75
N THR A 32 10.44 5.93 9.06
CA THR A 32 11.59 6.77 8.77
C THR A 32 12.17 7.35 10.06
N LYS A 33 13.33 8.00 9.99
CA LYS A 33 13.92 8.71 11.14
C LYS A 33 13.07 9.88 11.63
N ARG A 34 12.10 10.34 10.83
CA ARG A 34 11.25 11.51 11.10
C ARG A 34 9.79 11.11 11.40
N GLY A 35 9.55 9.84 11.74
CA GLY A 35 8.20 9.29 11.92
C GLY A 35 7.79 8.38 10.77
N ILE A 36 6.50 8.04 10.71
CA ILE A 36 5.94 7.17 9.70
C ILE A 36 5.57 7.98 8.44
N GLU A 37 5.82 7.40 7.28
CA GLU A 37 5.42 7.94 5.97
C GLU A 37 4.50 6.92 5.30
N ALA A 38 3.36 7.40 4.79
CA ALA A 38 2.43 6.63 3.99
C ALA A 38 2.36 7.21 2.57
N LEU A 39 2.28 6.33 1.58
CA LEU A 39 2.32 6.69 0.17
C LEU A 39 1.36 5.79 -0.62
N ALA A 40 0.43 6.41 -1.33
CA ALA A 40 -0.36 5.83 -2.39
C ALA A 40 0.33 6.10 -3.74
N LYS A 41 0.37 5.08 -4.60
CA LYS A 41 0.89 5.23 -5.96
C LYS A 41 -0.22 5.81 -6.84
N THR A 42 0.16 6.73 -7.71
CA THR A 42 -0.72 7.35 -8.70
C THR A 42 0.04 7.48 -10.01
N THR A 43 -0.67 7.40 -11.13
CA THR A 43 -0.18 7.60 -12.50
C THR A 43 0.22 9.06 -12.76
N GLY A 44 -0.44 10.00 -12.09
CA GLY A 44 -0.15 11.44 -12.15
C GLY A 44 0.52 12.01 -10.90
N TYR A 45 0.75 13.33 -10.92
CA TYR A 45 1.11 14.06 -9.70
C TYR A 45 -0.16 14.33 -8.89
N ASP A 46 -0.26 13.67 -7.74
CA ASP A 46 -1.30 13.93 -6.75
C ASP A 46 -0.62 14.33 -5.43
N PRO A 47 -0.80 15.57 -4.94
CA PRO A 47 -0.18 16.01 -3.69
C PRO A 47 -0.78 15.33 -2.46
N GLY A 48 -2.00 14.79 -2.57
CA GLY A 48 -2.71 14.06 -1.53
C GLY A 48 -2.33 12.58 -1.44
N ARG A 49 -1.46 12.07 -2.31
CA ARG A 49 -1.05 10.65 -2.32
C ARG A 49 -0.06 10.30 -1.22
N ALA A 50 0.51 11.26 -0.51
CA ALA A 50 1.56 10.99 0.48
C ALA A 50 1.41 11.85 1.73
N ILE A 51 1.55 11.21 2.89
CA ILE A 51 1.60 11.89 4.18
C ILE A 51 2.83 11.43 4.97
N LYS A 52 3.40 12.35 5.75
CA LYS A 52 4.65 12.15 6.49
C LYS A 52 4.48 12.60 7.93
N GLY A 53 5.25 11.98 8.82
CA GLY A 53 5.26 12.35 10.24
C GLY A 53 4.09 11.78 11.02
N LEU A 54 3.49 10.69 10.54
CA LEU A 54 2.46 9.97 11.29
C LEU A 54 3.08 9.30 12.51
N ASP A 55 2.28 9.16 13.57
CA ASP A 55 2.71 8.56 14.84
C ASP A 55 2.70 7.02 14.79
N SER A 56 1.99 6.40 13.84
CA SER A 56 1.84 4.94 13.78
C SER A 56 1.69 4.38 12.36
N ILE A 57 2.10 3.12 12.20
CA ILE A 57 1.96 2.38 10.93
C ILE A 57 0.49 2.16 10.58
N GLU A 58 -0.37 1.94 11.58
CA GLU A 58 -1.81 1.72 11.40
C GLU A 58 -2.50 2.94 10.77
N GLU A 59 -2.15 4.14 11.22
CA GLU A 59 -2.64 5.38 10.65
C GLU A 59 -2.19 5.53 9.19
N GLY A 60 -0.94 5.15 8.90
CA GLY A 60 -0.44 5.13 7.54
C GLY A 60 -1.17 4.11 6.64
N ARG A 61 -1.50 2.93 7.18
CA ARG A 61 -2.22 1.91 6.42
C ARG A 61 -3.61 2.41 6.10
N THR A 62 -4.34 2.87 7.12
CA THR A 62 -5.67 3.47 6.99
C THR A 62 -5.69 4.54 5.90
N PHE A 63 -4.69 5.43 5.87
CA PHE A 63 -4.58 6.45 4.82
C PHE A 63 -4.50 5.85 3.40
N VAL A 64 -3.66 4.85 3.18
CA VAL A 64 -3.54 4.18 1.87
C VAL A 64 -4.82 3.42 1.53
N GLU A 65 -5.46 2.79 2.51
CA GLU A 65 -6.73 2.07 2.34
C GLU A 65 -7.87 3.00 1.94
N GLN A 66 -7.95 4.19 2.54
CA GLN A 66 -8.95 5.20 2.21
C GLN A 66 -8.68 5.90 0.87
N PHE A 67 -7.41 5.99 0.46
CA PHE A 67 -7.05 6.57 -0.84
C PHE A 67 -7.39 5.63 -2.01
N GLU A 68 -7.43 4.33 -1.76
CA GLU A 68 -7.76 3.29 -2.74
C GLU A 68 -6.93 3.34 -4.04
N PRO A 69 -5.58 3.43 -3.96
CA PRO A 69 -4.73 3.69 -5.13
C PRO A 69 -4.81 2.60 -6.21
N TRP A 70 -5.18 1.36 -5.85
CA TRP A 70 -5.35 0.28 -6.83
C TRP A 70 -6.47 0.54 -7.83
N ARG A 71 -7.50 1.33 -7.47
CA ARG A 71 -8.62 1.64 -8.35
C ARG A 71 -8.21 2.37 -9.62
N GLU A 72 -7.14 3.17 -9.56
CA GLU A 72 -6.63 3.89 -10.73
C GLU A 72 -5.92 2.95 -11.73
N PHE A 73 -5.22 1.93 -11.22
CA PHE A 73 -4.49 0.97 -12.06
C PHE A 73 -5.37 -0.20 -12.51
N PHE A 74 -6.41 -0.53 -11.74
CA PHE A 74 -7.29 -1.68 -11.95
C PHE A 74 -8.78 -1.28 -11.83
N PRO A 75 -9.30 -0.35 -12.66
CA PRO A 75 -10.65 0.20 -12.53
C PRO A 75 -11.80 -0.79 -12.82
N GLY A 76 -11.50 -1.99 -13.31
CA GLY A 76 -12.49 -3.05 -13.61
C GLY A 76 -12.56 -4.17 -12.57
N ASP A 77 -11.60 -4.25 -11.65
CA ASP A 77 -11.52 -5.31 -10.66
C ASP A 77 -12.02 -4.82 -9.29
N LEU A 78 -12.99 -5.53 -8.71
CA LEU A 78 -13.43 -5.30 -7.33
C LEU A 78 -12.42 -5.91 -6.37
N LEU A 79 -11.28 -5.24 -6.23
CA LEU A 79 -10.23 -5.61 -5.28
C LEU A 79 -10.61 -5.12 -3.87
N ALA A 80 -10.80 -6.07 -2.97
CA ALA A 80 -10.88 -5.82 -1.54
C ALA A 80 -9.53 -6.17 -0.89
N ILE A 81 -9.09 -5.37 0.06
CA ILE A 81 -7.87 -5.64 0.83
C ILE A 81 -8.11 -6.88 1.69
N GLU A 82 -7.29 -7.90 1.48
CA GLU A 82 -7.26 -9.09 2.30
C GLU A 82 -6.71 -8.73 3.70
N PRO A 83 -7.30 -9.26 4.78
CA PRO A 83 -6.82 -9.01 6.15
C PRO A 83 -5.49 -9.72 6.43
N ASP A 84 -5.08 -10.65 5.57
CA ASP A 84 -3.83 -11.39 5.71
C ASP A 84 -2.63 -10.52 5.36
N ILE A 85 -1.58 -10.61 6.19
CA ILE A 85 -0.34 -9.87 5.98
C ILE A 85 0.74 -10.88 5.62
N ILE A 86 1.20 -10.80 4.38
CA ILE A 86 2.24 -11.69 3.87
C ILE A 86 3.59 -11.26 4.46
N PRO A 87 4.28 -12.11 5.23
CA PRO A 87 5.58 -11.78 5.79
C PRO A 87 6.63 -11.61 4.68
N MET A 88 7.68 -10.85 4.97
CA MET A 88 8.83 -10.79 4.09
C MET A 88 9.57 -12.13 4.20
N GLU A 89 9.72 -12.87 3.09
CA GLU A 89 10.61 -14.04 3.07
C GLU A 89 12.04 -13.58 3.42
N GLN A 90 12.63 -14.25 4.41
CA GLN A 90 13.90 -13.87 5.06
C GLN A 90 15.13 -14.17 4.21
#